data_AF-A0A356B475-F1
#
_entry.id   AF-A0A356B475-F1
#
_cell.length_a   1.000
_cell.length_b   1.000
_cell.length_c   1.000
_cell.angle_alpha   90.00
_cell.angle_beta   90.00
_cell.angle_gamma   90.00
#
_symmetry.space_group_name_H-M   'P 1'
#
loop_
_entity.id
_entity.type
_entity.pdbx_description
1 polymer ?
#
loop_
_entity_poly.entity_id
_entity_poly.type
_entity_poly.pdbx_seq_one_letter_code
_entity_poly.pdbx_strand_id
1 'polypeptide(L)'
;MRIVVKALAILLFVVGALIVFLAGKIENKYQLGNKETIKGSENFEEKDVDSLKVQKAVIRVKLYGLIFLAPGLVGILIMFD
;
A
#
# COMPACT_ATOMS: atom_id res chain seq x y z
N MET A 1 6.48 28.97 8.11
CA MET A 1 5.33 28.18 7.60
C MET A 1 5.69 27.33 6.38
N ARG A 2 6.26 27.88 5.29
CA ARG A 2 6.60 27.13 4.06
C ARG A 2 7.51 25.90 4.26
N ILE A 3 8.53 26.01 5.12
CA ILE A 3 9.47 24.90 5.43
C ILE A 3 8.77 23.73 6.12
N VAL A 4 7.83 24.01 7.03
CA VAL A 4 7.09 22.96 7.78
C VAL A 4 6.22 22.14 6.83
N VAL A 5 5.54 22.80 5.89
CA VAL A 5 4.68 22.08 4.92
C VAL A 5 5.51 21.29 3.91
N LYS A 6 6.67 21.83 3.48
CA LYS A 6 7.63 21.07 2.65
C LYS A 6 8.13 19.81 3.36
N ALA A 7 8.51 19.94 4.64
CA ALA A 7 8.94 18.80 5.45
C ALA A 7 7.82 17.74 5.59
N LEU A 8 6.58 18.17 5.84
CA LEU A 8 5.43 17.26 5.93
C LEU A 8 5.14 16.55 4.60
N ALA A 9 5.21 17.26 3.47
CA ALA A 9 4.98 16.66 2.15
C ALA A 9 6.02 15.56 1.84
N ILE A 10 7.30 15.83 2.12
CA ILE A 10 8.38 14.84 1.98
C ILE A 10 8.14 13.65 2.91
N LEU A 11 7.76 13.90 4.17
CA LEU A 11 7.55 12.85 5.14
C LEU A 11 6.37 11.94 4.75
N LEU A 12 5.26 12.51 4.30
CA LEU A 12 4.11 11.78 3.77
C LEU A 12 4.49 10.94 2.55
N PHE A 13 5.26 11.53 1.62
CA PHE A 13 5.73 10.84 0.43
C PHE A 13 6.62 9.64 0.78
N VAL A 14 7.63 9.84 1.63
CA VAL A 14 8.58 8.80 2.04
C VAL A 14 7.87 7.68 2.80
N VAL A 15 6.99 8.01 3.75
CA VAL A 15 6.23 7.01 4.52
C VAL A 15 5.31 6.21 3.59
N GLY A 16 4.57 6.89 2.71
CA GLY A 16 3.71 6.23 1.74
C GLY A 16 4.50 5.31 0.80
N ALA A 17 5.66 5.77 0.31
CA ALA A 17 6.54 5.00 -0.57
C ALA A 17 7.08 3.75 0.13
N LEU A 18 7.51 3.88 1.39
CA LEU A 18 7.97 2.75 2.20
C LEU A 18 6.86 1.71 2.39
N ILE A 19 5.63 2.13 2.69
CA ILE A 19 4.50 1.20 2.86
C ILE A 19 4.20 0.46 1.55
N VAL A 20 4.16 1.17 0.41
CA VAL A 20 3.92 0.56 -0.91
C VAL A 20 5.04 -0.42 -1.29
N PHE A 21 6.29 -0.02 -1.09
CA PHE A 21 7.47 -0.84 -1.40
C PHE A 21 7.55 -2.09 -0.51
N LEU A 22 7.27 -1.95 0.77
CA LEU A 22 7.31 -3.04 1.75
C LEU A 22 6.01 -3.86 1.81
N ALA A 23 5.01 -3.57 0.97
CA ALA A 23 3.69 -4.21 1.06
C ALA A 23 3.75 -5.75 1.07
N GLY A 24 4.62 -6.35 0.24
CA GLY A 24 4.82 -7.81 0.24
C GLY A 24 5.48 -8.34 1.52
N LYS A 25 6.39 -7.57 2.14
CA LYS A 25 6.98 -7.93 3.45
C LYS A 25 5.97 -7.76 4.58
N ILE A 26 5.13 -6.73 4.52
CA ILE A 26 4.04 -6.49 5.49
C ILE A 26 3.03 -7.63 5.40
N GLU A 27 2.61 -8.01 4.20
CA GLU A 27 1.71 -9.15 4.00
C GLU A 27 2.31 -10.43 4.61
N ASN A 28 3.54 -10.79 4.26
CA ASN A 28 4.20 -11.99 4.78
C ASN A 28 4.34 -11.97 6.31
N LYS A 29 4.68 -10.82 6.90
CA LYS A 29 4.89 -10.69 8.35
C LYS A 29 3.59 -10.85 9.15
N TYR A 30 2.47 -10.34 8.62
CA TYR A 30 1.19 -10.32 9.31
C TYR A 30 0.18 -11.35 8.77
N GLN A 31 0.59 -12.14 7.77
CA GLN A 31 -0.22 -13.13 7.06
C GLN A 31 -1.60 -12.60 6.67
N LEU A 32 -1.61 -11.42 6.04
CA LEU A 32 -2.86 -10.71 5.74
C LEU A 32 -3.73 -11.46 4.73
N GLY A 33 -3.13 -12.27 3.84
CA GLY A 33 -3.88 -13.14 2.93
C GLY A 33 -4.83 -14.11 3.64
N ASN A 34 -4.48 -14.59 4.84
CA ASN A 34 -5.32 -15.53 5.60
C ASN A 34 -6.65 -14.91 6.06
N LYS A 35 -6.75 -13.58 6.07
CA LYS A 35 -7.97 -12.84 6.42
C LYS A 35 -8.80 -12.45 5.20
N GLU A 36 -8.31 -12.73 3.99
CA GLU A 36 -8.99 -12.40 2.75
C GLU A 36 -9.91 -13.53 2.29
N THR A 37 -11.09 -13.16 1.82
CA THR A 37 -12.00 -14.06 1.12
C THR A 37 -12.05 -13.70 -0.36
N ILE A 38 -11.99 -14.71 -1.21
CA ILE A 38 -12.20 -14.61 -2.66
C ILE A 38 -13.59 -15.17 -2.94
N LYS A 39 -14.49 -14.34 -3.49
CA LYS A 39 -15.83 -14.79 -3.88
C LYS A 39 -15.73 -15.53 -5.22
N GLY A 40 -16.52 -16.58 -5.41
CA GLY A 40 -16.55 -17.35 -6.66
C GLY A 40 -15.33 -18.24 -6.90
N SER A 41 -14.58 -18.59 -5.85
CA SER A 41 -13.40 -19.46 -5.94
C SER A 41 -13.73 -20.96 -5.95
N GLU A 42 -15.00 -21.31 -6.11
CA GLU A 42 -15.55 -22.66 -5.87
C GLU A 42 -14.98 -23.70 -6.85
N ASN A 43 -14.56 -23.27 -8.03
CA ASN A 43 -14.00 -24.11 -9.09
C ASN A 43 -12.47 -23.96 -9.25
N PHE A 44 -11.82 -23.21 -8.36
CA PHE A 44 -10.38 -22.96 -8.44
C PHE A 44 -9.61 -23.90 -7.52
N GLU A 45 -8.40 -24.27 -7.93
CA GLU A 45 -7.48 -25.00 -7.06
C GLU A 45 -7.13 -24.17 -5.82
N GLU A 46 -7.04 -24.81 -4.67
CA GLU A 46 -6.80 -24.15 -3.38
C GLU A 46 -5.54 -23.27 -3.38
N LYS A 47 -4.47 -23.75 -4.04
CA LYS A 47 -3.22 -23.02 -4.25
C LYS A 47 -3.42 -21.71 -5.01
N ASP A 48 -4.26 -21.72 -6.04
CA ASP A 48 -4.54 -20.54 -6.85
C ASP A 48 -5.34 -19.52 -6.03
N VAL A 49 -6.31 -20.00 -5.26
CA VAL A 49 -7.12 -19.16 -4.36
C VAL A 49 -6.24 -18.49 -3.30
N ASP A 50 -5.29 -19.20 -2.71
CA ASP A 50 -4.38 -18.64 -1.72
C ASP A 50 -3.42 -17.61 -2.32
N SER A 51 -2.92 -17.85 -3.54
CA SER A 51 -2.13 -16.86 -4.26
C SER A 51 -2.92 -15.57 -4.53
N LEU A 52 -4.23 -15.68 -4.82
CA LEU A 52 -5.10 -14.53 -5.05
C LEU A 52 -5.40 -13.78 -3.74
N LYS A 53 -5.58 -14.49 -2.62
CA LYS A 53 -5.73 -13.87 -1.29
C LYS A 53 -4.50 -13.04 -0.91
N VAL A 54 -3.30 -13.60 -1.09
CA VAL A 54 -2.03 -12.90 -0.85
C VAL A 54 -1.93 -11.66 -1.73
N GLN A 55 -2.20 -11.79 -3.03
CA GLN A 55 -2.17 -10.64 -3.95
C GLN A 55 -3.15 -9.55 -3.55
N LYS A 56 -4.39 -9.91 -3.21
CA LYS A 56 -5.41 -8.97 -2.75
C LYS A 56 -5.00 -8.26 -1.47
N ALA A 57 -4.41 -8.98 -0.52
CA ALA A 57 -3.87 -8.39 0.70
C ALA A 57 -2.71 -7.41 0.43
N VAL A 58 -1.75 -7.78 -0.43
CA VAL A 58 -0.66 -6.89 -0.86
C VAL A 58 -1.22 -5.62 -1.52
N ILE A 59 -2.18 -5.76 -2.43
CA ILE A 59 -2.83 -4.61 -3.09
C ILE A 59 -3.49 -3.71 -2.05
N ARG A 60 -4.21 -4.27 -1.08
CA ARG A 60 -4.84 -3.50 0.01
C ARG A 60 -3.80 -2.71 0.80
N VAL A 61 -2.66 -3.30 1.15
CA VAL A 61 -1.57 -2.59 1.84
C VAL A 61 -1.00 -1.47 0.97
N LYS A 62 -0.82 -1.71 -0.34
CA LYS A 62 -0.38 -0.66 -1.27
C LYS A 62 -1.38 0.49 -1.35
N LEU A 63 -2.68 0.20 -1.35
CA LEU A 63 -3.72 1.23 -1.33
C LEU A 63 -3.65 2.07 -0.05
N TYR A 64 -3.41 1.47 1.11
CA TYR A 64 -3.17 2.25 2.34
C TYR A 64 -1.91 3.11 2.26
N GLY A 65 -0.82 2.59 1.69
CA GLY A 65 0.39 3.39 1.45
C GLY A 65 0.15 4.57 0.51
N LEU A 66 -0.70 4.38 -0.50
CA LEU A 66 -1.07 5.41 -1.47
C LEU A 66 -1.80 6.60 -0.83
N ILE A 67 -2.57 6.38 0.24
CA ILE A 67 -3.24 7.45 1.01
C ILE A 67 -2.22 8.47 1.55
N PHE A 68 -1.01 8.03 1.89
CA PHE A 68 0.07 8.92 2.32
C PHE A 68 0.92 9.43 1.15
N LEU A 69 1.22 8.54 0.21
CA LEU A 69 2.09 8.85 -0.93
C LEU A 69 1.49 9.93 -1.83
N ALA A 70 0.21 9.82 -2.19
CA ALA A 70 -0.45 10.74 -3.12
C ALA A 70 -0.46 12.19 -2.62
N PRO A 71 -0.94 12.53 -1.40
CA PRO A 71 -0.87 13.90 -0.91
C PRO A 71 0.57 14.38 -0.69
N GLY A 72 1.50 13.49 -0.31
CA GLY A 72 2.91 13.83 -0.24
C GLY A 72 3.49 14.24 -1.60
N LEU A 73 3.19 13.46 -2.64
CA LEU A 73 3.60 13.74 -4.02
C LEU A 73 3.00 15.05 -4.55
N VAL A 74 1.68 15.24 -4.37
CA VAL A 74 1.00 16.48 -4.75
C VAL A 74 1.60 17.68 -4.02
N GLY A 75 1.87 17.54 -2.72
CA GLY A 75 2.54 18.58 -1.94
C GLY A 75 3.95 18.91 -2.44
N ILE A 76 4.71 17.91 -2.88
CA ILE A 76 6.03 18.13 -3.49
C ILE A 76 5.89 18.86 -4.83
N LEU A 77 5.02 18.40 -5.73
CA LEU A 77 4.84 19.01 -7.05
C LEU A 77 4.48 20.49 -6.93
N ILE A 78 3.44 20.82 -6.15
CA ILE A 78 2.97 22.20 -5.98
C ILE A 78 4.00 23.12 -5.31
N MET A 79 4.86 22.59 -4.43
CA MET A 79 5.81 23.41 -3.64
C MET A 79 7.20 23.54 -4.23
N PHE A 80 7.52 22.73 -5.24
CA PHE A 80 8.80 22.71 -5.93
C PHE A 80 8.70 23.03 -7.43
N ASP A 81 7.49 23.19 -7.96
CA ASP A 81 7.22 24.00 -9.16
C ASP A 81 7.49 25.50 -8.93
#